data_AF-A0A651GPD4-F1
#
_entry.id   AF-A0A651GPD4-F1
#
_cell.length_a   1.000
_cell.length_b   1.000
_cell.length_c   1.000
_cell.angle_alpha   90.00
_cell.angle_beta   90.00
_cell.angle_gamma   90.00
#
_symmetry.space_group_name_H-M   'P 1'
#
loop_
_entity.id
_entity.type
_entity.pdbx_description
1 polymer ?
#
loop_
_entity_poly.entity_id
_entity_poly.type
_entity_poly.pdbx_seq_one_letter_code
_entity_poly.pdbx_strand_id
1 'polypeptide(L)'
;MSSTERKNEPKKLRTYTSDLLALESHFMKAVRRQKASEVVKDEIVIELFHELDKMISAHVESLETQVDRLGGSVASEIKSKLASFTGSVAGLIDRARTDSVSKMLRDDYTALSMITIGYTMLHTHALAVEDNVLAELTHNHLTNCTGMITEISKAVPLAVAAELIEDAGRAEEIGRKALENTQSAWSPDVVNREPVIV
;
A
#
# COMPACT_ATOMS: atom_id res chain seq x y z
N MET A 1 -6.34 -27.48 15.81
CA MET A 1 -5.73 -26.49 16.74
C MET A 1 -5.84 -26.97 18.18
N SER A 2 -4.73 -26.94 18.90
CA SER A 2 -4.68 -27.26 20.33
C SER A 2 -5.31 -26.14 21.20
N SER A 3 -5.62 -26.45 22.46
CA SER A 3 -6.12 -25.48 23.45
C SER A 3 -5.13 -24.31 23.69
N THR A 4 -3.83 -24.59 23.60
CA THR A 4 -2.76 -23.60 23.80
C THR A 4 -2.61 -22.67 22.59
N GLU A 5 -2.81 -23.17 21.36
CA GLU A 5 -2.78 -22.35 20.14
C GLU A 5 -3.91 -21.34 20.13
N ARG A 6 -5.14 -21.75 20.46
CA ARG A 6 -6.31 -20.86 20.55
C ARG A 6 -6.12 -19.70 21.54
N LYS A 7 -5.40 -19.91 22.65
CA LYS A 7 -5.12 -18.87 23.65
C LYS A 7 -4.13 -17.79 23.16
N ASN A 8 -3.30 -18.09 22.15
CA ASN A 8 -2.30 -17.18 21.62
C ASN A 8 -2.79 -16.38 20.40
N GLU A 9 -3.93 -16.73 19.81
CA GLU A 9 -4.44 -16.08 18.60
C GLU A 9 -4.72 -14.58 18.76
N PRO A 10 -5.33 -14.09 19.87
CA PRO A 10 -5.53 -12.65 20.06
C PRO A 10 -4.21 -11.87 20.08
N LYS A 11 -3.14 -12.45 20.65
CA LYS A 11 -1.81 -11.83 20.68
C LYS A 11 -1.17 -11.77 19.28
N LYS A 12 -1.39 -12.80 18.45
CA LYS A 12 -0.91 -12.81 17.07
C LYS A 12 -1.66 -11.80 16.19
N LEU A 13 -3.00 -11.76 16.28
CA LEU A 13 -3.80 -10.74 15.59
C LEU A 13 -3.35 -9.33 15.93
N ARG A 14 -3.13 -9.06 17.23
CA ARG A 14 -2.60 -7.76 17.68
C ARG A 14 -1.25 -7.46 17.05
N THR A 15 -0.35 -8.43 17.05
CA THR A 15 1.00 -8.28 16.49
C THR A 15 0.93 -7.91 15.01
N TYR A 16 0.17 -8.65 14.20
CA TYR A 16 0.01 -8.36 12.78
C TYR A 16 -0.69 -7.02 12.50
N THR A 17 -1.74 -6.71 13.26
CA THR A 17 -2.46 -5.43 13.15
C THR A 17 -1.52 -4.26 13.44
N SER A 18 -0.69 -4.37 14.47
CA SER A 18 0.28 -3.33 14.83
C SER A 18 1.46 -3.24 13.86
N ASP A 19 1.85 -4.34 13.21
CA ASP A 19 2.86 -4.31 12.14
C ASP A 19 2.35 -3.53 10.92
N LEU A 20 1.10 -3.79 10.50
CA LEU A 20 0.43 -3.03 9.44
C LEU A 20 0.28 -1.56 9.84
N LEU A 21 -0.13 -1.26 11.07
CA LEU A 21 -0.25 0.12 11.55
C LEU A 21 1.09 0.87 11.47
N ALA A 22 2.19 0.23 11.87
CA ALA A 22 3.51 0.82 11.78
C ALA A 22 3.93 1.07 10.31
N LEU A 23 3.73 0.07 9.44
CA LEU A 23 4.04 0.17 8.01
C LEU A 23 3.26 1.31 7.34
N GLU A 24 1.95 1.37 7.54
CA GLU A 24 1.11 2.42 6.95
C GLU A 24 1.38 3.79 7.52
N SER A 25 1.63 3.91 8.82
CA SER A 25 2.03 5.17 9.45
C SER A 25 3.33 5.72 8.85
N HIS A 26 4.25 4.84 8.48
CA HIS A 26 5.46 5.22 7.75
C HIS A 26 5.16 5.63 6.32
N PHE A 27 4.36 4.83 5.61
CA PHE A 27 4.01 5.09 4.24
C PHE A 27 3.25 6.42 4.08
N MET A 28 2.29 6.70 4.96
CA MET A 28 1.59 7.98 5.05
C MET A 28 2.54 9.18 5.15
N LYS A 29 3.64 9.07 5.91
CA LYS A 29 4.65 10.14 5.99
C LYS A 29 5.41 10.31 4.67
N ALA A 30 5.65 9.24 3.92
CA ALA A 30 6.28 9.29 2.60
C ALA A 30 5.34 9.98 1.59
N VAL A 31 4.08 9.54 1.52
CA VAL A 31 3.05 10.12 0.65
C VAL A 31 2.87 11.62 0.88
N ARG A 32 2.78 12.03 2.15
CA ARG A 32 2.67 13.46 2.49
C ARG A 32 3.89 14.28 2.07
N ARG A 33 5.09 13.69 2.04
CA ARG A 33 6.30 14.36 1.55
C ARG A 33 6.31 14.47 0.03
N GLN A 34 5.91 13.42 -0.69
CA GLN A 34 5.82 13.43 -2.15
C GLN A 34 4.76 14.42 -2.64
N LYS A 35 3.58 14.43 -2.00
CA LYS A 35 2.50 15.39 -2.25
C LYS A 35 2.94 16.86 -2.08
N ALA A 36 3.90 17.12 -1.18
CA ALA A 36 4.46 18.45 -0.96
C ALA A 36 5.67 18.77 -1.85
N SER A 37 6.05 17.88 -2.77
CA SER A 37 7.25 18.03 -3.60
C SER A 37 6.97 18.87 -4.85
N GLU A 38 7.87 19.83 -5.13
CA GLU A 38 7.76 20.75 -6.27
C GLU A 38 7.97 20.09 -7.64
N VAL A 39 8.50 18.85 -7.66
CA VAL A 39 8.67 18.07 -8.89
C VAL A 39 7.33 17.51 -9.40
N VAL A 40 6.33 17.44 -8.53
CA VAL A 40 4.99 16.94 -8.86
C VAL A 40 4.16 18.09 -9.39
N LYS A 41 3.94 18.13 -10.71
CA LYS A 41 3.22 19.21 -11.39
C LYS A 41 2.01 18.74 -12.20
N ASP A 42 1.97 17.46 -12.53
CA ASP A 42 0.90 16.86 -13.29
C ASP A 42 -0.36 16.73 -12.42
N GLU A 43 -1.49 17.27 -12.88
CA GLU A 43 -2.74 17.31 -12.12
C GLU A 43 -3.26 15.92 -11.77
N ILE A 44 -3.11 14.94 -12.67
CA ILE A 44 -3.54 13.55 -12.45
C ILE A 44 -2.71 12.93 -11.31
N VAL A 45 -1.40 13.18 -11.31
CA VAL A 45 -0.51 12.68 -10.25
C VAL A 45 -0.79 13.37 -8.91
N ILE A 46 -1.07 14.68 -8.92
CA ILE A 46 -1.43 15.44 -7.72
C ILE A 46 -2.72 14.87 -7.10
N GLU A 47 -3.74 14.64 -7.91
CA GLU A 47 -5.00 14.03 -7.46
C GLU A 47 -4.78 12.62 -6.92
N LEU A 48 -3.96 11.80 -7.61
CA LEU A 48 -3.61 10.46 -7.17
C LEU A 48 -2.94 10.45 -5.79
N PHE A 49 -1.97 11.35 -5.54
CA PHE A 49 -1.37 11.48 -4.22
C PHE A 49 -2.33 12.03 -3.16
N HIS A 50 -3.32 12.84 -3.54
CA HIS A 50 -4.36 13.28 -2.63
C HIS A 50 -5.25 12.12 -2.18
N GLU A 51 -5.75 11.30 -3.11
CA GLU A 51 -6.57 10.14 -2.79
C GLU A 51 -5.77 9.06 -2.05
N LEU A 52 -4.48 8.89 -2.36
CA LEU A 52 -3.59 8.01 -1.61
C LEU A 52 -3.40 8.46 -0.15
N ASP A 53 -3.12 9.75 0.08
CA ASP A 53 -2.98 10.32 1.44
C ASP A 53 -4.27 10.17 2.25
N LYS A 54 -5.42 10.42 1.62
CA LYS A 54 -6.74 10.26 2.24
C LYS A 54 -7.04 8.80 2.59
N MET A 55 -6.79 7.87 1.67
CA MET A 55 -6.95 6.43 1.90
C MET A 55 -6.11 5.95 3.08
N ILE A 56 -4.79 6.21 3.04
CA ILE A 56 -3.88 5.69 4.05
C ILE A 56 -4.11 6.34 5.42
N SER A 57 -4.53 7.61 5.46
CA SER A 57 -4.91 8.27 6.72
C SER A 57 -6.11 7.58 7.37
N ALA A 58 -7.15 7.27 6.59
CA ALA A 58 -8.32 6.55 7.09
C ALA A 58 -7.98 5.12 7.55
N HIS A 59 -7.06 4.45 6.85
CA HIS A 59 -6.60 3.12 7.25
C HIS A 59 -5.83 3.15 8.57
N VAL A 60 -4.90 4.09 8.74
CA VAL A 60 -4.14 4.29 9.99
C VAL A 60 -5.07 4.53 11.17
N GLU A 61 -6.03 5.45 11.06
CA GLU A 61 -7.00 5.72 12.14
C GLU A 61 -7.83 4.47 12.52
N SER A 62 -8.23 3.70 11.50
CA SER A 62 -8.99 2.47 11.70
C SER A 62 -8.14 1.37 12.37
N LEU A 63 -6.88 1.24 11.98
CA LEU A 63 -5.93 0.30 12.57
C LEU A 63 -5.57 0.65 14.01
N GLU A 64 -5.40 1.93 14.34
CA GLU A 64 -5.20 2.39 15.73
C GLU A 64 -6.35 1.92 16.63
N THR A 65 -7.58 2.09 16.16
CA THR A 65 -8.78 1.60 16.85
C THR A 65 -8.74 0.08 17.06
N GLN A 66 -8.27 -0.69 16.08
CA GLN A 66 -8.18 -2.15 16.20
C GLN A 66 -7.05 -2.61 17.13
N VAL A 67 -5.91 -1.94 17.14
CA VAL A 67 -4.82 -2.24 18.09
C VAL A 67 -5.30 -2.07 19.53
N ASP A 68 -6.01 -0.98 19.82
CA ASP A 68 -6.58 -0.75 21.15
C ASP A 68 -7.65 -1.78 21.49
N ARG A 69 -8.55 -2.12 20.54
CA ARG A 69 -9.55 -3.19 20.71
C ARG A 69 -8.94 -4.55 21.07
N LEU A 70 -7.78 -4.87 20.49
CA LEU A 70 -7.05 -6.12 20.73
C LEU A 70 -6.20 -6.08 22.02
N GLY A 71 -6.37 -5.06 22.86
CA GLY A 71 -5.65 -4.90 24.13
C GLY A 71 -4.19 -4.48 23.95
N GLY A 72 -3.89 -3.77 22.86
CA GLY A 72 -2.64 -3.05 22.65
C GLY A 72 -2.68 -1.63 23.19
N SER A 73 -1.56 -0.93 23.06
CA SER A 73 -1.51 0.53 23.23
C SER A 73 -0.74 1.11 22.05
N VAL A 74 -1.45 1.88 21.22
CA VAL A 74 -0.94 2.52 19.99
C VAL A 74 0.46 3.11 20.17
N ALA A 75 0.66 3.94 21.21
CA ALA A 75 1.93 4.65 21.44
C ALA A 75 3.13 3.73 21.72
N SER A 76 2.92 2.58 22.37
CA SER A 76 3.98 1.62 22.71
C SER A 76 4.29 0.64 21.58
N GLU A 77 3.27 0.22 20.82
CA GLU A 77 3.43 -0.72 19.72
C GLU A 77 4.00 -0.04 18.47
N ILE A 78 3.56 1.18 18.14
CA ILE A 78 4.15 1.96 17.03
C ILE A 78 5.65 2.19 17.28
N LYS A 79 6.04 2.68 18.47
CA LYS A 79 7.44 2.99 18.77
C LYS A 79 8.36 1.76 18.75
N SER A 80 7.88 0.61 19.23
CA SER A 80 8.68 -0.62 19.25
C SER A 80 8.81 -1.27 17.87
N LYS A 81 7.79 -1.20 17.02
CA LYS A 81 7.80 -1.81 15.68
C LYS A 81 8.41 -0.91 14.60
N LEU A 82 8.36 0.41 14.75
CA LEU A 82 9.12 1.39 13.95
C LEU A 82 10.62 1.04 13.87
N ALA A 83 11.18 0.60 15.00
CA ALA A 83 12.59 0.22 15.09
C ALA A 83 12.89 -1.11 14.37
N SER A 84 11.91 -1.99 14.23
CA SER A 84 12.04 -3.31 13.58
C SER A 84 11.85 -3.26 12.06
N PHE A 85 11.15 -2.24 11.55
CA PHE A 85 10.90 -2.06 10.12
C PHE A 85 12.05 -1.34 9.39
N THR A 86 13.27 -1.48 9.91
CA THR A 86 14.49 -0.84 9.39
C THR A 86 15.05 -1.52 8.14
N GLY A 87 14.37 -2.53 7.59
CA GLY A 87 14.74 -3.21 6.34
C GLY A 87 13.83 -2.82 5.18
N SER A 88 14.44 -2.42 4.06
CA SER A 88 13.85 -2.21 2.73
C SER A 88 13.02 -0.92 2.52
N VAL A 89 12.11 -0.54 3.42
CA VAL A 89 11.26 0.66 3.20
C VAL A 89 11.92 1.96 3.61
N ALA A 90 12.84 1.94 4.58
CA ALA A 90 13.61 3.12 4.98
C ALA A 90 14.42 3.75 3.82
N GLY A 91 14.87 2.93 2.85
CA GLY A 91 15.61 3.39 1.67
C GLY A 91 14.78 4.09 0.60
N LEU A 92 13.45 3.90 0.60
CA LEU A 92 12.52 4.53 -0.36
C LEU A 92 12.20 5.99 0.03
N ILE A 93 12.34 6.34 1.31
CA ILE A 93 11.82 7.60 1.87
C ILE A 93 12.85 8.75 1.86
N ASP A 94 14.16 8.44 1.81
CA ASP A 94 15.21 9.45 2.03
C ASP A 94 15.51 10.32 0.79
N ARG A 95 14.82 10.11 -0.34
CA ARG A 95 15.16 10.73 -1.64
C ARG A 95 14.03 11.49 -2.35
N ALA A 96 12.85 11.62 -1.74
CA ALA A 96 11.68 12.23 -2.37
C ALA A 96 11.84 13.70 -2.82
N ARG A 97 12.87 14.45 -2.38
CA ARG A 97 13.14 15.80 -2.92
C ARG A 97 14.00 15.82 -4.19
N THR A 98 14.64 14.70 -4.53
CA THR A 98 15.54 14.55 -5.68
C THR A 98 15.08 13.51 -6.69
N ASP A 99 14.08 12.71 -6.36
CA ASP A 99 13.57 11.67 -7.23
C ASP A 99 12.51 12.17 -8.21
N SER A 100 12.45 11.52 -9.37
CA SER A 100 11.45 11.77 -10.40
C SER A 100 10.08 11.26 -9.97
N VAL A 101 9.01 11.80 -10.56
CA VAL A 101 7.63 11.39 -10.28
C VAL A 101 7.42 9.90 -10.52
N SER A 102 7.99 9.36 -11.61
CA SER A 102 7.94 7.93 -11.93
C SER A 102 8.55 7.04 -10.84
N LYS A 103 9.62 7.49 -10.17
CA LYS A 103 10.22 6.76 -9.04
C LYS A 103 9.34 6.82 -7.80
N MET A 104 8.74 7.98 -7.51
CA MET A 104 7.79 8.10 -6.39
C MET A 104 6.63 7.12 -6.56
N LEU A 105 6.00 7.12 -7.73
CA LEU A 105 4.90 6.21 -8.06
C LEU A 105 5.31 4.74 -7.96
N ARG A 106 6.50 4.37 -8.43
CA ARG A 106 7.04 3.01 -8.26
C ARG A 106 7.20 2.62 -6.79
N ASP A 107 7.71 3.54 -5.97
CA ASP A 107 7.96 3.29 -4.56
C ASP A 107 6.65 3.13 -3.80
N ASP A 108 5.64 3.94 -4.14
CA ASP A 108 4.29 3.83 -3.60
C ASP A 108 3.60 2.53 -4.01
N TYR A 109 3.72 2.15 -5.29
CA TYR A 109 3.27 0.85 -5.79
C TYR A 109 3.87 -0.31 -4.98
N THR A 110 5.18 -0.24 -4.70
CA THR A 110 5.90 -1.29 -3.97
C THR A 110 5.45 -1.36 -2.52
N ALA A 111 5.33 -0.20 -1.85
CA ALA A 111 4.86 -0.12 -0.47
C ALA A 111 3.41 -0.62 -0.35
N LEU A 112 2.51 -0.18 -1.24
CA LEU A 112 1.13 -0.64 -1.27
C LEU A 112 1.02 -2.13 -1.55
N SER A 113 1.84 -2.69 -2.45
CA SER A 113 1.84 -4.13 -2.71
C SER A 113 2.22 -4.92 -1.46
N MET A 114 3.18 -4.43 -0.67
CA MET A 114 3.56 -5.02 0.61
C MET A 114 2.45 -4.89 1.66
N ILE A 115 1.78 -3.73 1.74
CA ILE A 115 0.62 -3.52 2.61
C ILE A 115 -0.52 -4.47 2.23
N THR A 116 -0.81 -4.59 0.93
CA THR A 116 -1.88 -5.42 0.36
C THR A 116 -1.69 -6.88 0.75
N ILE A 117 -0.49 -7.45 0.58
CA ILE A 117 -0.25 -8.84 0.99
C ILE A 117 -0.33 -9.00 2.52
N GLY A 118 0.07 -7.98 3.30
CA GLY A 118 -0.12 -7.95 4.74
C GLY A 118 -1.61 -8.01 5.12
N TYR A 119 -2.48 -7.27 4.42
CA TYR A 119 -3.93 -7.38 4.59
C TYR A 119 -4.47 -8.75 4.18
N THR A 120 -3.99 -9.35 3.09
CA THR A 120 -4.38 -10.72 2.72
C THR A 120 -4.08 -11.70 3.86
N MET A 121 -2.90 -11.60 4.47
CA MET A 121 -2.51 -12.43 5.61
C MET A 121 -3.40 -12.18 6.83
N LEU A 122 -3.60 -10.91 7.21
CA LEU A 122 -4.41 -10.56 8.38
C LEU A 122 -5.88 -10.90 8.20
N HIS A 123 -6.44 -10.68 7.01
CA HIS A 123 -7.81 -11.06 6.66
C HIS A 123 -8.02 -12.56 6.79
N THR A 124 -7.11 -13.34 6.21
CA THR A 124 -7.13 -14.81 6.31
C THR A 124 -7.08 -15.26 7.77
N HIS A 125 -6.22 -14.63 8.58
CA HIS A 125 -6.11 -14.93 10.00
C HIS A 125 -7.39 -14.55 10.77
N ALA A 126 -7.94 -13.36 10.52
CA ALA A 126 -9.17 -12.89 11.16
C ALA A 126 -10.34 -13.84 10.87
N LEU A 127 -10.49 -14.30 9.63
CA LEU A 127 -11.48 -15.33 9.26
C LEU A 127 -11.24 -16.65 10.00
N ALA A 128 -9.99 -17.11 10.07
CA ALA A 128 -9.64 -18.38 10.71
C ALA A 128 -9.97 -18.43 12.22
N VAL A 129 -10.11 -17.27 12.86
CA VAL A 129 -10.45 -17.15 14.29
C VAL A 129 -11.81 -16.47 14.53
N GLU A 130 -12.62 -16.33 13.47
CA GLU A 130 -13.98 -15.79 13.51
C GLU A 130 -14.08 -14.34 14.03
N ASP A 131 -13.01 -13.54 13.88
CA ASP A 131 -13.02 -12.10 14.16
C ASP A 131 -13.60 -11.33 12.96
N ASN A 132 -14.93 -11.39 12.82
CA ASN A 132 -15.64 -10.80 11.68
C ASN A 132 -15.42 -9.29 11.54
N VAL A 133 -15.22 -8.58 12.65
CA VAL A 133 -15.00 -7.12 12.61
C VAL A 133 -13.64 -6.81 11.99
N LEU A 134 -12.59 -7.55 12.35
CA LEU A 134 -11.27 -7.39 11.72
C LEU A 134 -11.25 -7.93 10.29
N ALA A 135 -11.96 -9.03 10.01
CA ALA A 135 -12.07 -9.58 8.67
C ALA A 135 -12.70 -8.57 7.69
N GLU A 136 -13.78 -7.90 8.09
CA GLU A 136 -14.45 -6.88 7.28
C GLU A 136 -13.53 -5.66 7.04
N LEU A 137 -12.89 -5.15 8.10
CA LEU A 137 -11.97 -4.02 7.98
C LEU A 137 -10.81 -4.33 7.03
N THR A 138 -10.18 -5.49 7.19
CA THR A 138 -9.04 -5.89 6.35
C THR A 138 -9.43 -6.14 4.91
N HIS A 139 -10.63 -6.67 4.65
CA HIS A 139 -11.17 -6.80 3.29
C HIS A 139 -11.40 -5.44 2.62
N ASN A 140 -11.98 -4.48 3.35
CA ASN A 140 -12.18 -3.13 2.86
C ASN A 140 -10.86 -2.42 2.56
N HIS A 141 -9.87 -2.56 3.45
CA HIS A 141 -8.54 -1.99 3.22
C HIS A 141 -7.84 -2.64 2.02
N LEU A 142 -7.91 -3.98 1.90
CA LEU A 142 -7.39 -4.72 0.76
C LEU A 142 -8.01 -4.24 -0.57
N THR A 143 -9.31 -4.04 -0.60
CA THR A 143 -10.04 -3.54 -1.78
C THR A 143 -9.56 -2.13 -2.18
N ASN A 144 -9.40 -1.24 -1.19
CA ASN A 144 -8.88 0.10 -1.44
C ASN A 144 -7.45 0.06 -1.99
N CYS A 145 -6.56 -0.73 -1.36
CA CYS A 145 -5.16 -0.83 -1.79
C CYS A 145 -5.04 -1.40 -3.21
N THR A 146 -5.79 -2.44 -3.56
CA THR A 146 -5.77 -3.03 -4.92
C THR A 146 -6.26 -2.07 -6.00
N GLY A 147 -7.30 -1.29 -5.71
CA GLY A 147 -7.75 -0.20 -6.58
C GLY A 147 -6.64 0.84 -6.80
N MET A 148 -6.00 1.30 -5.72
CA MET A 148 -4.94 2.30 -5.80
C MET A 148 -3.66 1.81 -6.50
N ILE A 149 -3.26 0.55 -6.26
CA ILE A 149 -2.16 -0.10 -6.99
C ILE A 149 -2.42 -0.04 -8.50
N THR A 150 -3.66 -0.32 -8.90
CA THR A 150 -4.07 -0.28 -10.29
C THR A 150 -3.94 1.14 -10.86
N GLU A 151 -4.46 2.15 -10.17
CA GLU A 151 -4.35 3.56 -10.63
C GLU A 151 -2.89 4.04 -10.71
N ILE A 152 -2.06 3.71 -9.72
CA ILE A 152 -0.62 4.00 -9.78
C ILE A 152 0.04 3.30 -10.97
N SER A 153 -0.28 2.02 -11.21
CA SER A 153 0.29 1.27 -12.35
C SER A 153 -0.06 1.90 -13.70
N LYS A 154 -1.20 2.59 -13.81
CA LYS A 154 -1.60 3.34 -14.99
C LYS A 154 -0.87 4.67 -15.12
N ALA A 155 -0.58 5.34 -14.00
CA ALA A 155 0.11 6.62 -13.98
C ALA A 155 1.61 6.52 -14.30
N VAL A 156 2.28 5.43 -13.89
CA VAL A 156 3.72 5.21 -14.11
C VAL A 156 4.18 5.40 -15.57
N PRO A 157 3.59 4.74 -16.59
CA PRO A 157 4.04 4.90 -17.97
C PRO A 157 3.87 6.33 -18.50
N LEU A 158 2.84 7.05 -18.04
CA LEU A 158 2.61 8.45 -18.39
C LEU A 158 3.70 9.34 -17.78
N ALA A 159 3.99 9.16 -16.49
CA ALA A 159 5.04 9.89 -15.79
C ALA A 159 6.43 9.65 -16.42
N VAL A 160 6.77 8.41 -16.76
CA VAL A 160 8.03 8.07 -17.44
C VAL A 160 8.15 8.78 -18.78
N ALA A 161 7.08 8.78 -19.59
CA ALA A 161 7.10 9.43 -20.90
C ALA A 161 7.26 10.96 -20.77
N ALA A 162 6.52 11.58 -19.86
CA ALA A 162 6.59 13.02 -19.58
C ALA A 162 7.97 13.46 -19.06
N GLU A 163 8.68 12.60 -18.35
CA GLU A 163 10.02 12.88 -17.84
C GLU A 163 11.11 12.75 -18.93
N LEU A 164 10.90 11.89 -19.93
CA LEU A 164 11.91 11.56 -20.94
C LEU A 164 11.74 12.33 -22.26
N ILE A 165 10.55 12.85 -22.55
CA ILE A 165 10.19 13.42 -23.85
C ILE A 165 9.71 14.85 -23.66
N GLU A 166 10.45 15.82 -24.21
CA GLU A 166 10.12 17.24 -24.13
C GLU A 166 8.84 17.61 -24.91
N ASP A 167 8.61 16.96 -26.04
CA ASP A 167 7.41 17.17 -26.85
C ASP A 167 6.20 16.51 -26.17
N ALA A 168 5.29 17.34 -25.64
CA ALA A 168 4.15 16.88 -24.85
C ALA A 168 3.21 15.94 -25.64
N GLY A 169 2.99 16.20 -26.93
CA GLY A 169 2.12 15.35 -27.75
C GLY A 169 2.70 13.95 -27.96
N ARG A 170 4.01 13.87 -28.22
CA ARG A 170 4.73 12.61 -28.34
C ARG A 170 4.86 11.89 -26.99
N ALA A 171 5.05 12.63 -25.89
CA ALA A 171 5.07 12.06 -24.55
C ALA A 171 3.73 11.37 -24.23
N GLU A 172 2.62 12.05 -24.52
CA GLU A 172 1.26 11.50 -24.34
C GLU A 172 1.03 10.25 -25.20
N GLU A 173 1.40 10.28 -26.48
CA GLU A 173 1.28 9.14 -27.40
C GLU A 173 2.05 7.91 -26.87
N ILE A 174 3.33 8.09 -26.54
CA ILE A 174 4.18 7.00 -26.05
C ILE A 174 3.70 6.49 -24.69
N GLY A 175 3.32 7.40 -23.79
CA GLY A 175 2.78 7.07 -22.48
C GLY A 175 1.51 6.22 -22.58
N ARG A 176 0.54 6.61 -23.43
CA ARG A 176 -0.70 5.84 -23.65
C ARG A 176 -0.43 4.48 -24.26
N LYS A 177 0.46 4.40 -25.25
CA LYS A 177 0.84 3.10 -25.84
C LYS A 177 1.49 2.18 -24.81
N ALA A 178 2.35 2.72 -23.94
CA ALA A 178 2.96 1.94 -22.87
C ALA A 178 1.91 1.50 -21.83
N LEU A 179 0.99 2.38 -21.45
CA LEU A 179 -0.15 2.09 -20.59
C LEU A 179 -0.99 0.92 -21.14
N GLU A 180 -1.42 0.97 -22.40
CA GLU A 180 -2.23 -0.08 -23.02
C GLU A 180 -1.50 -1.44 -22.99
N ASN A 181 -0.21 -1.45 -23.36
CA ASN A 181 0.58 -2.67 -23.40
C ASN A 181 0.77 -3.29 -22.00
N THR A 182 1.05 -2.47 -20.99
CA THR A 182 1.30 -2.96 -19.63
C THR A 182 0.02 -3.44 -18.97
N GLN A 183 -1.10 -2.72 -19.12
CA GLN A 183 -2.38 -3.14 -18.56
C GLN A 183 -2.92 -4.42 -19.23
N SER A 184 -2.64 -4.61 -20.53
CA SER A 184 -2.98 -5.85 -21.22
C SER A 184 -2.30 -7.08 -20.62
N ALA A 185 -1.08 -6.94 -20.08
CA ALA A 185 -0.34 -8.03 -19.44
C ALA A 185 -0.96 -8.49 -18.10
N TRP A 186 -1.91 -7.73 -17.57
CA TRP A 186 -2.60 -8.00 -16.30
C TRP A 186 -4.04 -8.47 -16.52
N SER A 187 -4.46 -8.58 -17.79
CA SER A 187 -5.80 -9.01 -18.13
C SER A 187 -6.08 -10.43 -17.62
N PRO A 188 -7.35 -10.76 -17.29
CA PRO A 188 -7.73 -12.09 -16.86
C PRO A 188 -7.31 -13.19 -17.85
N ASP A 189 -7.27 -12.88 -19.15
CA ASP A 189 -6.82 -13.81 -20.20
C ASP A 189 -5.35 -14.22 -20.04
N VAL A 190 -4.54 -13.39 -19.39
CA VAL A 190 -3.11 -13.64 -19.10
C VAL A 190 -2.92 -14.23 -17.70
N VAL A 191 -3.76 -13.84 -16.73
CA VAL A 191 -3.60 -14.17 -15.30
C VAL A 191 -4.79 -15.00 -14.78
N ASN A 192 -4.93 -16.26 -15.24
CA ASN A 192 -6.09 -17.12 -14.93
C ASN A 192 -5.76 -18.44 -14.19
N ARG A 193 -4.61 -18.51 -13.51
CA ARG A 193 -4.23 -19.72 -12.77
C ARG A 193 -4.73 -19.66 -11.34
N GLU A 194 -5.71 -20.50 -11.03
CA GLU A 194 -6.15 -20.74 -9.66
C GLU A 194 -5.08 -21.53 -8.88
N PRO A 195 -4.77 -21.14 -7.62
CA PRO A 195 -3.88 -21.92 -6.77
C PRO A 195 -4.55 -23.24 -6.36
N VAL A 196 -3.84 -24.35 -6.54
CA VAL A 196 -4.27 -25.65 -6.04
C VAL A 196 -3.74 -25.83 -4.63
N ILE A 197 -4.64 -25.88 -3.64
CA ILE A 197 -4.29 -26.23 -2.26
C ILE A 197 -4.12 -27.75 -2.20
N VAL A 198 -2.93 -28.21 -1.77
CA VAL A 198 -2.59 -29.63 -1.57
C VAL A 198 -2.53 -29.94 -0.08
#